data_AF-A0A970HQW6-F1
#
_entry.id   AF-A0A970HQW6-F1
#
_cell.length_a   1.000
_cell.length_b   1.000
_cell.length_c   1.000
_cell.angle_alpha   90.00
_cell.angle_beta   90.00
_cell.angle_gamma   90.00
#
_symmetry.space_group_name_H-M   'P 1'
#
loop_
_entity.id
_entity.type
_entity.pdbx_description
1 polymer ?
#
loop_
_entity_poly.entity_id
_entity_poly.type
_entity_poly.pdbx_seq_one_letter_code
_entity_poly.pdbx_strand_id
1 'polypeptide(L)'
;MGLGLLFLGYVIYTLFTFAPSFFITDLVGCFLMVEAHIRLLPYGRRFRYSSAALYVLFFHAVVQGAYYTLTMLSIIKTIVWVDDFVLLLRHALLFVYTISLLMALRELSLSVGDTKLAGKAKRNIYLFVISYVLIISLSLDYPWLDSYKAAFSAFALLFRLVCAILISAYIYSCFMWICPASEHDMKPKESKLAAIFRTKSHNSGKSVNTSVNTNKSAGAESSNANVNTDVDTE
;
A
#
# COMPACT_ATOMS: atom_id res chain seq x y z
N MET A 1 -12.71 10.00 0.61
CA MET A 1 -11.50 9.57 -0.13
C MET A 1 -10.97 8.26 0.44
N GLY A 2 -10.42 7.36 -0.38
CA GLY A 2 -9.96 6.04 0.06
C GLY A 2 -8.87 6.07 1.14
N LEU A 3 -7.85 6.93 1.00
CA LEU A 3 -6.74 7.02 1.96
C LEU A 3 -7.16 7.58 3.34
N GLY A 4 -8.12 8.50 3.39
CA GLY A 4 -8.64 9.04 4.65
C GLY A 4 -9.43 8.00 5.45
N LEU A 5 -10.28 7.21 4.77
CA LEU A 5 -10.98 6.07 5.37
C LEU A 5 -10.00 4.98 5.81
N LEU A 6 -8.94 4.74 5.04
CA LEU A 6 -7.89 3.80 5.40
C LEU A 6 -7.18 4.21 6.69
N PHE A 7 -6.82 5.50 6.81
CA PHE A 7 -6.21 6.04 8.03
C PHE A 7 -7.13 5.85 9.24
N LEU A 8 -8.39 6.30 9.13
CA LEU A 8 -9.35 6.21 10.22
C LEU A 8 -9.60 4.75 10.64
N GLY A 9 -9.85 3.87 9.67
CA GLY A 9 -10.07 2.45 9.92
C GLY A 9 -8.86 1.75 10.55
N TYR A 10 -7.65 2.05 10.07
CA TYR A 10 -6.42 1.49 10.61
C TYR A 10 -6.15 1.97 12.05
N VAL A 11 -6.39 3.25 12.34
CA VAL A 11 -6.23 3.81 13.69
C VAL A 11 -7.23 3.18 14.67
N ILE A 12 -8.52 3.11 14.30
CA ILE A 12 -9.55 2.46 15.12
C ILE A 12 -9.17 1.00 15.36
N TYR A 13 -8.85 0.25 14.31
CA TYR A 13 -8.48 -1.15 14.44
C TYR A 13 -7.27 -1.33 15.37
N THR A 14 -6.20 -0.56 15.17
CA THR A 14 -4.94 -0.76 15.90
C THR A 14 -4.95 -0.25 17.33
N LEU A 15 -5.63 0.85 17.64
CA LEU A 15 -5.73 1.37 19.02
C LEU A 15 -6.53 0.43 19.92
N PHE A 16 -7.64 -0.11 19.41
CA PHE A 16 -8.50 -0.98 20.21
C PHE A 16 -8.12 -2.46 20.15
N THR A 17 -7.26 -2.87 19.20
CA THR A 17 -6.64 -4.21 19.21
C THR A 17 -5.86 -4.51 20.49
N PHE A 18 -5.39 -3.48 21.21
CA PHE A 18 -4.71 -3.66 22.50
C PHE A 18 -5.66 -4.03 23.66
N ALA A 19 -6.98 -3.96 23.44
CA ALA A 19 -7.99 -4.30 24.41
C ALA A 19 -8.85 -5.48 23.90
N PRO A 20 -8.72 -6.69 24.46
CA PRO A 20 -9.35 -7.91 23.93
C PRO A 20 -10.89 -7.91 23.94
N SER A 21 -11.52 -6.95 24.63
CA SER A 21 -12.98 -6.89 24.82
C SER A 21 -13.76 -6.12 23.74
N PHE A 22 -13.10 -5.46 22.78
CA PHE A 22 -13.78 -4.55 21.85
C PHE A 22 -13.91 -5.10 20.41
N PHE A 23 -14.48 -6.29 20.24
CA PHE A 23 -14.70 -6.88 18.90
C PHE A 23 -15.48 -5.95 17.95
N ILE A 24 -16.37 -5.11 18.48
CA ILE A 24 -17.14 -4.12 17.70
C ILE A 24 -16.20 -3.12 17.02
N THR A 25 -15.17 -2.66 17.74
CA THR A 25 -14.20 -1.71 17.19
C THR A 25 -13.32 -2.35 16.11
N ASP A 26 -13.01 -3.64 16.24
CA ASP A 26 -12.29 -4.40 15.21
C ASP A 26 -13.14 -4.51 13.94
N LEU A 27 -14.44 -4.80 14.08
CA LEU A 27 -15.39 -4.84 12.95
C LEU A 27 -15.54 -3.48 12.28
N VAL A 28 -15.74 -2.42 13.05
CA VAL A 28 -15.85 -1.04 12.52
C VAL A 28 -14.57 -0.63 11.82
N GLY A 29 -13.40 -0.89 12.43
CA GLY A 29 -12.10 -0.61 11.85
C GLY A 29 -11.89 -1.35 10.53
N CYS A 30 -12.16 -2.66 10.50
CA CYS A 30 -12.06 -3.45 9.27
C CYS A 30 -13.06 -3.01 8.21
N PHE A 31 -14.30 -2.68 8.57
CA PHE A 31 -15.31 -2.18 7.63
C PHE A 31 -14.85 -0.90 6.93
N LEU A 32 -14.34 0.07 7.69
CA LEU A 32 -13.78 1.31 7.14
C LEU A 32 -12.57 1.04 6.24
N MET A 33 -11.69 0.11 6.63
CA MET A 33 -10.55 -0.30 5.79
C MET A 33 -10.99 -1.00 4.50
N VAL A 34 -12.08 -1.78 4.52
CA VAL A 34 -12.62 -2.47 3.33
C VAL A 34 -13.18 -1.45 2.35
N GLU A 35 -13.99 -0.51 2.85
CA GLU A 35 -14.53 0.59 2.04
C GLU A 35 -13.40 1.44 1.44
N ALA A 36 -12.35 1.69 2.22
CA ALA A 36 -11.14 2.33 1.72
C ALA A 36 -10.47 1.54 0.58
N HIS A 37 -10.33 0.22 0.73
CA HIS A 37 -9.72 -0.63 -0.29
C HIS A 37 -10.55 -0.72 -1.58
N ILE A 38 -11.89 -0.74 -1.49
CA ILE A 38 -12.78 -0.67 -2.66
C ILE A 38 -12.47 0.57 -3.49
N ARG A 39 -12.28 1.71 -2.82
CA ARG A 39 -11.92 2.98 -3.47
C ARG A 39 -10.46 3.02 -3.95
N LEU A 40 -9.55 2.27 -3.32
CA LEU A 40 -8.11 2.27 -3.65
C LEU A 40 -7.70 1.22 -4.70
N LEU A 41 -8.54 0.20 -4.92
CA LEU A 41 -8.33 -0.88 -5.88
C LEU A 41 -7.96 -0.42 -7.31
N PRO A 42 -8.59 0.63 -7.88
CA PRO A 42 -8.26 1.13 -9.22
C PRO A 42 -6.84 1.73 -9.36
N TYR A 43 -6.18 2.07 -8.25
CA TYR A 43 -4.91 2.80 -8.27
C TYR A 43 -3.67 1.91 -8.33
N GLY A 44 -3.78 0.61 -8.04
CA GLY A 44 -2.62 -0.27 -8.08
C GLY A 44 -2.95 -1.74 -7.89
N ARG A 45 -2.28 -2.60 -8.67
CA ARG A 45 -2.47 -4.06 -8.59
C ARG A 45 -2.09 -4.63 -7.22
N ARG A 46 -1.15 -4.00 -6.49
CA ARG A 46 -0.78 -4.41 -5.12
C ARG A 46 -1.89 -4.19 -4.09
N PHE A 47 -2.81 -3.25 -4.32
CA PHE A 47 -3.98 -3.12 -3.46
C PHE A 47 -4.87 -4.36 -3.52
N ARG A 48 -4.88 -5.14 -4.61
CA ARG A 48 -5.64 -6.41 -4.67
C ARG A 48 -5.16 -7.43 -3.64
N TYR A 49 -3.84 -7.56 -3.44
CA TYR A 49 -3.28 -8.47 -2.44
C TYR A 49 -3.56 -7.97 -1.02
N SER A 50 -3.42 -6.66 -0.79
CA SER A 50 -3.78 -6.03 0.48
C SER A 50 -5.28 -6.21 0.81
N SER A 51 -6.17 -6.01 -0.17
CA SER A 51 -7.61 -6.24 -0.02
C SER A 51 -7.92 -7.70 0.30
N ALA A 52 -7.28 -8.66 -0.36
CA ALA A 52 -7.49 -10.08 -0.08
C ALA A 52 -7.13 -10.42 1.37
N ALA A 53 -5.97 -9.97 1.86
CA ALA A 53 -5.57 -10.13 3.26
C ALA A 53 -6.56 -9.46 4.22
N LEU A 54 -7.07 -8.28 3.87
CA LEU A 54 -8.07 -7.57 4.66
C LEU A 54 -9.42 -8.29 4.71
N TYR A 55 -9.88 -8.90 3.63
CA TYR A 55 -11.12 -9.68 3.63
C TYR A 55 -11.02 -10.90 4.55
N VAL A 56 -9.87 -11.58 4.53
CA VAL A 56 -9.61 -12.70 5.46
C VAL A 56 -9.57 -12.20 6.90
N LEU A 57 -8.93 -11.06 7.16
CA LEU A 57 -8.91 -10.42 8.49
C LEU A 57 -10.31 -10.02 8.96
N PHE A 58 -11.14 -9.46 8.08
CA PHE A 58 -12.51 -9.08 8.38
C PHE A 58 -13.37 -10.30 8.68
N PHE A 59 -13.30 -11.35 7.86
CA PHE A 59 -14.00 -12.60 8.11
C PHE A 59 -13.58 -13.22 9.46
N HIS A 60 -12.29 -13.21 9.76
CA HIS A 60 -11.78 -13.64 11.06
C HIS A 60 -12.39 -12.82 12.21
N ALA A 61 -12.43 -11.48 12.10
CA ALA A 61 -13.03 -10.62 13.11
C ALA A 61 -14.53 -10.92 13.33
N VAL A 62 -15.27 -11.23 12.27
CA VAL A 62 -16.69 -11.65 12.35
C VAL A 62 -16.82 -12.99 13.09
N VAL A 63 -16.03 -14.00 12.70
CA VAL A 63 -16.05 -15.33 13.34
C VAL A 63 -15.66 -15.24 14.81
N GLN A 64 -14.63 -14.46 15.12
CA GLN A 64 -14.17 -14.21 16.49
C GLN A 64 -15.26 -13.49 17.31
N GLY A 65 -15.90 -12.47 16.75
CA GLY A 65 -17.02 -11.78 17.40
C GLY A 65 -18.22 -12.70 17.67
N ALA A 66 -18.56 -13.57 16.72
CA ALA A 66 -19.61 -14.58 16.90
C ALA A 66 -19.24 -15.59 18.00
N TYR A 67 -18.01 -16.11 17.98
CA TYR A 67 -17.51 -17.02 19.02
C TYR A 67 -17.61 -16.38 20.42
N TYR A 68 -17.07 -15.17 20.61
CA TYR A 68 -17.16 -14.50 21.91
C TYR A 68 -18.59 -14.20 22.33
N THR A 69 -19.46 -13.77 21.41
CA THR A 69 -20.88 -13.54 21.71
C THR A 69 -21.57 -14.82 22.19
N LEU A 70 -21.35 -15.95 21.50
CA LEU A 70 -21.91 -17.25 21.89
C LEU A 70 -21.37 -17.74 23.24
N THR A 71 -20.09 -17.50 23.54
CA THR A 71 -19.51 -17.82 24.86
C THR A 71 -20.08 -16.94 25.98
N MET A 72 -20.27 -15.63 25.74
CA MET A 72 -20.85 -14.71 26.72
C MET A 72 -22.32 -15.03 27.01
N LEU A 73 -23.07 -15.47 25.99
CA LEU A 73 -24.44 -15.97 26.14
C LEU A 73 -24.50 -17.38 26.76
N SER A 74 -23.36 -17.97 27.14
CA SER A 74 -23.25 -19.32 27.71
C SER A 74 -23.81 -20.43 26.80
N ILE A 75 -23.87 -20.19 25.49
CA ILE A 75 -24.33 -21.19 24.50
C ILE A 75 -23.22 -22.20 24.22
N ILE A 76 -21.96 -21.76 24.27
CA ILE A 76 -20.76 -22.58 24.02
C ILE A 76 -19.77 -22.35 25.17
N LYS A 77 -19.07 -23.41 25.59
CA LYS A 77 -17.99 -23.30 26.60
C LYS A 77 -16.70 -22.81 25.95
N THR A 78 -16.02 -21.88 26.61
CA THR A 78 -14.70 -21.40 26.23
C THR A 78 -13.67 -22.53 26.33
N ILE A 79 -12.85 -22.68 25.29
CA ILE A 79 -11.76 -23.67 25.25
C ILE A 79 -10.45 -22.90 25.13
N VAL A 80 -9.58 -23.01 26.14
CA VAL A 80 -8.34 -22.21 26.25
C VAL A 80 -7.48 -22.27 24.99
N TRP A 81 -7.28 -23.47 24.43
CA TRP A 81 -6.47 -23.62 23.22
C TRP A 81 -7.08 -22.94 21.98
N VAL A 82 -8.42 -22.82 21.92
CA VAL A 82 -9.10 -22.10 20.83
C VAL A 82 -8.83 -20.61 20.94
N ASP A 83 -8.85 -20.05 22.16
CA ASP A 83 -8.59 -18.63 22.39
C ASP A 83 -7.14 -18.26 22.00
N ASP A 84 -6.16 -19.08 22.38
CA ASP A 84 -4.76 -18.89 22.00
C ASP A 84 -4.56 -18.99 20.48
N PHE A 85 -5.20 -19.97 19.84
CA PHE A 85 -5.13 -20.14 18.39
C PHE A 85 -5.77 -18.96 17.63
N VAL A 86 -6.94 -18.48 18.07
CA VAL A 86 -7.62 -17.33 17.49
C VAL A 86 -6.77 -16.06 17.63
N LEU A 87 -6.12 -15.88 18.79
CA LEU A 87 -5.21 -14.76 19.01
C LEU A 87 -3.99 -14.83 18.08
N LEU A 88 -3.37 -16.00 17.95
CA LEU A 88 -2.23 -16.22 17.05
C LEU A 88 -2.62 -15.95 15.59
N LEU A 89 -3.77 -16.47 15.16
CA LEU A 89 -4.27 -16.31 13.81
C LEU A 89 -4.56 -14.83 13.49
N ARG A 90 -5.17 -14.08 14.42
CA ARG A 90 -5.36 -12.63 14.30
C ARG A 90 -4.04 -11.90 14.08
N HIS A 91 -3.00 -12.25 14.84
CA HIS A 91 -1.67 -11.64 14.70
C HIS A 91 -1.04 -11.96 13.34
N ALA A 92 -1.12 -13.20 12.88
CA ALA A 92 -0.62 -13.61 11.58
C ALA A 92 -1.34 -12.88 10.43
N LEU A 93 -2.67 -12.79 10.48
CA LEU A 93 -3.46 -12.08 9.47
C LEU A 93 -3.16 -10.59 9.45
N LEU A 94 -3.06 -9.95 10.62
CA LEU A 94 -2.69 -8.54 10.73
C LEU A 94 -1.28 -8.30 10.20
N PHE A 95 -0.34 -9.22 10.42
CA PHE A 95 1.00 -9.13 9.87
C PHE A 95 0.98 -9.12 8.34
N VAL A 96 0.32 -10.12 7.74
CA VAL A 96 0.21 -10.27 6.28
C VAL A 96 -0.49 -9.06 5.65
N TYR A 97 -1.57 -8.58 6.27
CA TYR A 97 -2.29 -7.39 5.83
C TYR A 97 -1.39 -6.15 5.86
N THR A 98 -0.79 -5.83 7.01
CA THR A 98 -0.01 -4.59 7.17
C THR A 98 1.21 -4.55 6.26
N ILE A 99 1.90 -5.69 6.06
CA ILE A 99 3.01 -5.79 5.10
C ILE A 99 2.52 -5.56 3.67
N SER A 100 1.42 -6.21 3.27
CA SER A 100 0.82 -6.04 1.95
C SER A 100 0.37 -4.60 1.70
N LEU A 101 -0.21 -3.96 2.71
CA LEU A 101 -0.66 -2.57 2.68
C LEU A 101 0.51 -1.60 2.50
N LEU A 102 1.56 -1.74 3.31
CA LEU A 102 2.76 -0.90 3.21
C LEU A 102 3.46 -1.07 1.85
N MET A 103 3.46 -2.28 1.29
CA MET A 103 3.98 -2.52 -0.06
C MET A 103 3.11 -1.88 -1.15
N ALA A 104 1.80 -1.85 -0.98
CA ALA A 104 0.87 -1.19 -1.91
C ALA A 104 1.01 0.34 -1.86
N LEU A 105 1.05 0.91 -0.65
CA LEU A 105 1.29 2.34 -0.44
C LEU A 105 2.66 2.77 -0.96
N ARG A 106 3.70 1.95 -0.79
CA ARG A 106 5.02 2.22 -1.37
C ARG A 106 4.97 2.30 -2.90
N GLU A 107 4.29 1.36 -3.57
CA GLU A 107 4.15 1.40 -5.02
C GLU A 107 3.39 2.67 -5.45
N LEU A 108 2.35 3.03 -4.70
CA LEU A 108 1.60 4.26 -4.93
C LEU A 108 2.48 5.51 -4.79
N SER A 109 3.25 5.63 -3.71
CA SER A 109 4.19 6.76 -3.50
C SER A 109 5.21 6.86 -4.63
N LEU A 110 5.77 5.72 -5.09
CA LEU A 110 6.71 5.70 -6.21
C LEU A 110 6.06 6.13 -7.53
N SER A 111 4.79 5.78 -7.75
CA SER A 111 4.07 6.17 -8.97
C SER A 111 3.82 7.68 -9.08
N VAL A 112 3.81 8.39 -7.94
CA VAL A 112 3.67 9.85 -7.86
C VAL A 112 5.04 10.55 -7.81
N GLY A 113 6.14 9.79 -7.82
CA GLY A 113 7.50 10.33 -7.81
C GLY A 113 8.04 10.69 -6.41
N ASP A 114 7.29 10.45 -5.34
CA ASP A 114 7.75 10.74 -3.97
C ASP A 114 8.62 9.61 -3.42
N THR A 115 9.92 9.70 -3.69
CA THR A 115 10.94 8.75 -3.23
C THR A 115 11.17 8.79 -1.72
N LYS A 116 10.96 9.95 -1.08
CA LYS A 116 11.09 10.11 0.39
C LYS A 116 9.97 9.34 1.10
N LEU A 117 8.75 9.46 0.61
CA LEU A 117 7.59 8.73 1.14
C LEU A 117 7.74 7.22 0.89
N ALA A 118 8.22 6.80 -0.28
CA ALA A 118 8.53 5.40 -0.54
C ALA A 118 9.64 4.84 0.38
N GLY A 119 10.59 5.68 0.80
CA GLY A 119 11.61 5.33 1.80
C GLY A 119 11.02 5.14 3.20
N LYS A 120 10.10 6.01 3.62
CA LYS A 120 9.36 5.87 4.90
C LYS A 120 8.60 4.54 4.98
N ALA A 121 8.00 4.09 3.87
CA ALA A 121 7.36 2.77 3.80
C ALA A 121 8.34 1.63 4.10
N LYS A 122 9.54 1.63 3.52
CA LYS A 122 10.56 0.60 3.79
C LYS A 122 10.95 0.58 5.27
N ARG A 123 11.21 1.74 5.86
CA ARG A 123 11.53 1.87 7.30
C ARG A 123 10.40 1.29 8.16
N ASN A 124 9.15 1.64 7.85
CA ASN A 124 8.00 1.15 8.61
C ASN A 124 7.81 -0.38 8.46
N ILE A 125 8.10 -0.95 7.28
CA ILE A 125 8.11 -2.42 7.10
C ILE A 125 9.15 -3.06 8.02
N TYR A 126 10.40 -2.57 8.03
CA TYR A 126 11.44 -3.13 8.89
C TYR A 126 11.10 -3.04 10.38
N LEU A 127 10.64 -1.87 10.84
CA LEU A 127 10.23 -1.69 12.23
C LEU A 127 9.08 -2.63 12.61
N PHE A 128 8.11 -2.80 11.71
CA PHE A 128 6.98 -3.69 11.94
C PHE A 128 7.41 -5.16 12.00
N VAL A 129 8.30 -5.61 11.12
CA VAL A 129 8.87 -6.97 11.17
C VAL A 129 9.63 -7.20 12.47
N ILE A 130 10.50 -6.26 12.86
CA ILE A 130 11.22 -6.33 14.15
C ILE A 130 10.23 -6.42 15.31
N SER A 131 9.13 -5.67 15.27
CA SER A 131 8.11 -5.68 16.33
C SER A 131 7.45 -7.05 16.47
N TYR A 132 7.21 -7.75 15.36
CA TYR A 132 6.64 -9.10 15.35
C TYR A 132 7.64 -10.16 15.79
N VAL A 133 8.91 -10.06 15.39
CA VAL A 133 9.96 -10.96 15.87
C VAL A 133 10.10 -10.85 17.39
N LEU A 134 10.09 -9.63 17.95
CA LEU A 134 10.15 -9.43 19.41
C LEU A 134 8.98 -10.10 20.14
N ILE A 135 7.75 -9.99 19.60
CA ILE A 135 6.56 -10.61 20.20
C ILE A 135 6.63 -12.15 20.13
N ILE A 136 7.07 -12.70 19.00
CA ILE A 136 7.24 -14.15 18.84
C ILE A 136 8.32 -14.66 19.80
N SER A 137 9.46 -13.98 19.88
CA SER A 137 10.54 -14.34 20.82
C SER A 137 10.09 -14.32 22.28
N LEU A 138 9.16 -13.43 22.64
CA LEU A 138 8.56 -13.39 23.98
C LEU A 138 7.52 -14.48 24.24
N SER A 139 6.98 -15.06 23.17
CA SER A 139 6.04 -16.19 23.25
C SER A 139 6.75 -17.53 23.39
N LEU A 140 8.07 -17.57 23.15
CA LEU A 140 8.91 -18.75 23.38
C LEU A 140 9.29 -18.82 24.86
N ASP A 141 9.09 -19.99 25.48
CA ASP A 141 9.39 -20.20 26.90
C ASP A 141 10.90 -20.38 27.10
N TYR A 142 11.56 -19.27 27.45
CA TYR A 142 12.95 -19.24 27.86
C TYR A 142 13.04 -19.11 29.39
N PRO A 143 13.55 -20.12 30.11
CA PRO A 143 13.57 -20.13 31.59
C PRO A 143 14.31 -18.93 32.21
N TRP A 144 15.31 -18.38 31.52
CA TRP A 144 16.07 -17.22 31.96
C TRP A 144 15.33 -15.89 31.77
N LEU A 145 14.26 -15.88 30.97
CA LEU A 145 13.48 -14.69 30.62
C LEU A 145 12.27 -14.49 31.54
N ASP A 146 11.88 -15.50 32.33
CA ASP A 146 10.69 -15.46 33.18
C ASP A 146 10.70 -14.30 34.18
N SER A 147 11.86 -14.01 34.78
CA SER A 147 12.02 -12.86 35.70
C SER A 147 11.87 -11.49 35.01
N TYR A 148 12.02 -11.43 33.68
CA TYR A 148 11.96 -10.20 32.89
C TYR A 148 10.76 -10.15 31.93
N LYS A 149 9.97 -11.22 31.85
CA LYS A 149 8.89 -11.42 30.86
C LYS A 149 7.86 -10.29 30.91
N ALA A 150 7.52 -9.80 32.10
CA ALA A 150 6.62 -8.66 32.28
C ALA A 150 7.20 -7.36 31.69
N ALA A 151 8.47 -7.06 31.98
CA ALA A 151 9.14 -5.84 31.49
C ALA A 151 9.34 -5.88 29.97
N PHE A 152 9.79 -7.03 29.43
CA PHE A 152 9.93 -7.20 27.99
C PHE A 152 8.57 -7.19 27.26
N SER A 153 7.52 -7.76 27.84
CA SER A 153 6.16 -7.71 27.31
C SER A 153 5.64 -6.26 27.23
N ALA A 154 5.82 -5.48 28.30
CA ALA A 154 5.47 -4.07 28.31
C ALA A 154 6.26 -3.27 27.25
N PHE A 155 7.56 -3.52 27.11
CA PHE A 155 8.38 -2.92 26.06
C PHE A 155 7.91 -3.29 24.66
N ALA A 156 7.61 -4.57 24.40
CA ALA A 156 7.14 -5.03 23.09
C ALA A 156 5.78 -4.43 22.73
N LEU A 157 4.86 -4.30 23.70
CA LEU A 157 3.58 -3.62 23.51
C LEU A 157 3.77 -2.13 23.17
N LEU A 158 4.64 -1.43 23.90
CA LEU A 158 4.94 -0.02 23.65
C LEU A 158 5.61 0.16 22.27
N PHE A 159 6.56 -0.71 21.92
CA PHE A 159 7.20 -0.69 20.61
C PHE A 159 6.20 -0.95 19.47
N ARG A 160 5.25 -1.88 19.66
CA ARG A 160 4.17 -2.14 18.72
C ARG A 160 3.25 -0.93 18.57
N LEU A 161 2.93 -0.23 19.66
CA LEU A 161 2.14 1.01 19.64
C LEU A 161 2.87 2.10 18.85
N VAL A 162 4.17 2.30 19.07
CA VAL A 162 5.00 3.23 18.29
C VAL A 162 5.00 2.86 16.80
N CYS A 163 5.14 1.58 16.47
CA CYS A 163 5.05 1.12 15.08
C CYS A 163 3.68 1.42 14.46
N ALA A 164 2.59 1.19 15.20
CA ALA A 164 1.25 1.51 14.75
C ALA A 164 1.09 3.02 14.48
N ILE A 165 1.56 3.88 15.38
CA ILE A 165 1.56 5.34 15.19
C ILE A 165 2.35 5.75 13.94
N LEU A 166 3.55 5.19 13.75
CA LEU A 166 4.38 5.49 12.58
C LEU A 166 3.73 5.04 11.26
N ILE A 167 3.02 3.90 11.26
CA ILE A 167 2.26 3.43 10.10
C ILE A 167 1.06 4.32 9.84
N SER A 168 0.29 4.69 10.87
CA SER A 168 -0.83 5.63 10.77
C SER A 168 -0.37 6.99 10.23
N ALA A 169 0.73 7.54 10.75
CA ALA A 169 1.33 8.78 10.27
C ALA A 169 1.80 8.67 8.81
N TYR A 170 2.27 7.49 8.38
CA TYR A 170 2.63 7.23 7.00
C TYR A 170 1.40 7.17 6.07
N ILE A 171 0.32 6.50 6.49
CA ILE A 171 -0.95 6.48 5.75
C ILE A 171 -1.50 7.90 5.63
N TYR A 172 -1.47 8.69 6.71
CA TYR A 172 -1.85 10.09 6.71
C TYR A 172 -0.96 10.95 5.79
N SER A 173 0.35 10.69 5.78
CA SER A 173 1.27 11.35 4.83
C SER A 173 0.91 11.00 3.39
N CYS A 174 0.56 9.74 3.10
CA CYS A 174 0.07 9.36 1.78
C CYS A 174 -1.21 10.11 1.44
N PHE A 175 -2.16 10.24 2.38
CA PHE A 175 -3.38 11.03 2.18
C PHE A 175 -3.07 12.50 1.82
N MET A 176 -2.20 13.17 2.59
CA MET A 176 -1.88 14.59 2.41
C MET A 176 -1.08 14.89 1.13
N TRP A 177 -0.11 14.05 0.77
CA TRP A 177 0.84 14.34 -0.31
C TRP A 177 0.43 13.77 -1.67
N ILE A 178 -0.39 12.70 -1.69
CA ILE A 178 -0.82 12.05 -2.94
C ILE A 178 -2.17 12.61 -3.43
N CYS A 179 -2.98 13.17 -2.53
CA CYS A 179 -4.23 13.85 -2.87
C CYS A 179 -4.14 15.33 -2.47
N PRO A 180 -3.72 16.24 -3.37
CA PRO A 180 -3.84 17.67 -3.10
C PRO A 180 -5.33 18.04 -2.99
N ALA A 181 -5.65 18.92 -2.05
CA ALA A 181 -7.02 19.32 -1.69
C ALA A 181 -7.86 19.91 -2.84
N SER A 182 -7.23 20.20 -3.99
CA SER A 182 -7.86 20.75 -5.19
C SER A 182 -8.33 19.70 -6.22
N GLU A 183 -7.89 18.44 -6.11
CA GLU A 183 -8.32 17.35 -7.00
C GLU A 183 -8.94 16.24 -6.17
N HIS A 184 -10.28 16.19 -6.13
CA HIS A 184 -11.02 15.19 -5.37
C HIS A 184 -10.84 13.75 -5.89
N ASP A 185 -10.29 13.58 -7.09
CA ASP A 185 -10.07 12.29 -7.71
C ASP A 185 -8.66 12.19 -8.29
N MET A 186 -7.83 11.35 -7.66
CA MET A 186 -6.61 10.88 -8.28
C MET A 186 -7.00 10.11 -9.55
N LYS A 187 -6.31 10.32 -10.68
CA LYS A 187 -6.63 9.59 -11.92
C LYS A 187 -6.32 8.09 -11.75
N PRO A 188 -7.25 7.18 -12.09
CA PRO A 188 -7.01 5.74 -12.03
C PRO A 188 -5.77 5.36 -12.85
N LYS A 189 -4.99 4.39 -12.38
CA LYS A 189 -3.81 3.91 -13.12
C LYS A 189 -4.30 3.25 -14.41
N GLU A 190 -4.01 3.85 -15.57
CA GLU A 190 -4.36 3.26 -16.85
C GLU A 190 -3.72 1.86 -16.96
N SER A 191 -4.55 0.87 -17.29
CA SER A 191 -4.10 -0.50 -17.54
C SER A 191 -2.98 -0.48 -18.59
N LYS A 192 -1.89 -1.23 -18.37
CA LYS A 192 -0.82 -1.39 -19.37
C LYS A 192 -1.35 -1.88 -20.72
N LEU A 193 -2.47 -2.62 -20.73
CA LEU A 193 -3.14 -3.05 -21.96
C LEU A 193 -3.87 -1.88 -22.64
N ALA A 194 -4.53 -1.00 -21.88
CA ALA A 194 -5.20 0.19 -22.43
C ALA A 194 -4.20 1.16 -23.08
N ALA A 195 -3.00 1.32 -22.49
CA ALA A 195 -1.91 2.10 -23.08
C ALA A 195 -1.40 1.52 -24.41
N ILE A 196 -1.38 0.19 -24.55
CA ILE A 196 -0.98 -0.52 -25.78
C ILE A 196 -2.07 -0.37 -26.87
N PHE A 197 -3.35 -0.46 -26.51
CA PHE A 197 -4.43 -0.25 -27.48
C PHE A 197 -4.52 1.20 -27.97
N ARG A 198 -4.22 2.18 -27.10
CA ARG A 198 -4.14 3.61 -27.50
C ARG A 198 -2.98 3.89 -28.46
N THR A 199 -1.80 3.32 -28.20
CA THR A 199 -0.63 3.46 -29.10
C THR A 199 -0.83 2.72 -30.43
N LYS A 200 -1.52 1.58 -30.43
CA LYS A 200 -1.87 0.85 -31.67
C LYS A 200 -2.94 1.59 -32.49
N SER A 201 -3.90 2.25 -31.83
CA SER A 201 -4.91 3.07 -32.51
C SER A 201 -4.31 4.34 -33.13
N HIS A 202 -3.27 4.94 -32.53
CA HIS A 202 -2.65 6.15 -33.06
C HIS A 202 -1.67 5.88 -34.22
N ASN A 203 -1.10 4.67 -34.31
CA ASN A 203 -0.23 4.25 -35.42
C ASN A 203 -0.98 3.67 -36.63
N SER A 204 -2.27 3.38 -36.52
CA SER A 204 -3.07 2.85 -37.64
C SER A 204 -3.64 3.92 -38.58
N GLY A 205 -3.45 5.21 -38.27
CA GLY A 205 -4.05 6.34 -39.02
C GLY A 205 -3.08 7.20 -39.83
N LYS A 206 -1.80 6.82 -39.94
CA LYS A 206 -0.79 7.63 -40.65
C LYS A 206 0.07 6.77 -41.58
N SER A 207 -0.52 6.34 -42.68
CA SER A 207 0.17 5.79 -43.85
C SER A 207 -0.80 5.82 -45.02
N VAL A 208 -0.33 6.17 -46.22
CA VAL A 208 -1.06 6.44 -47.48
C VAL A 208 -1.45 7.94 -47.59
N ASN A 209 -0.86 8.83 -48.41
CA ASN A 209 -0.01 8.70 -49.60
C ASN A 209 0.77 10.01 -49.84
N THR A 210 2.11 9.95 -49.96
CA THR A 210 2.84 10.86 -50.86
C THR A 210 4.14 10.20 -51.31
N SER A 211 4.13 9.61 -52.49
CA SER A 211 5.32 9.49 -53.34
C SER A 211 4.88 9.12 -54.77
N VAL A 212 4.83 10.12 -55.64
CA VAL A 212 5.06 9.91 -57.08
C VAL A 212 6.24 10.78 -57.44
N ASN A 213 7.33 10.09 -57.72
CA ASN A 213 8.62 10.62 -58.12
C ASN A 213 8.72 10.43 -59.63
N THR A 214 9.06 11.46 -60.41
CA THR A 214 9.56 11.27 -61.77
C THR A 214 10.44 12.44 -62.20
N ASN A 215 11.73 12.13 -62.37
CA ASN A 215 12.78 12.94 -63.00
C ASN A 215 12.47 13.27 -64.47
N LYS A 216 12.85 14.48 -64.93
CA LYS A 216 13.64 14.66 -66.19
C LYS A 216 14.15 16.10 -66.43
N SER A 217 15.45 16.16 -66.73
CA SER A 217 16.11 16.94 -67.82
C SER A 217 16.54 18.41 -67.62
N ALA A 218 17.87 18.58 -67.53
CA ALA A 218 18.78 19.42 -68.34
C ALA A 218 18.56 20.94 -68.57
N GLY A 219 19.67 21.69 -68.43
CA GLY A 219 19.92 23.05 -68.96
C GLY A 219 20.43 24.01 -67.87
N ALA A 220 21.73 24.25 -67.71
CA ALA A 220 22.61 25.18 -68.47
C ALA A 220 22.66 26.60 -67.85
N GLU A 221 23.91 27.08 -67.64
CA GLU A 221 24.34 28.49 -67.47
C GLU A 221 23.89 29.24 -66.20
N SER A 222 24.61 30.19 -65.59
CA SER A 222 25.99 30.69 -65.67
C SER A 222 26.20 31.61 -64.43
N SER A 223 27.46 31.96 -64.17
CA SER A 223 27.89 33.23 -63.56
C SER A 223 27.62 33.56 -62.10
N ASN A 224 28.72 33.52 -61.33
CA ASN A 224 29.39 34.64 -60.64
C ASN A 224 29.87 34.17 -59.25
N ALA A 225 31.19 34.03 -59.04
CA ALA A 225 32.09 35.12 -58.61
C ALA A 225 31.69 35.62 -57.21
N ASN A 226 32.52 35.72 -56.17
CA ASN A 226 33.97 35.68 -55.96
C ASN A 226 34.17 35.96 -54.44
N VAL A 227 35.37 35.71 -53.90
CA VAL A 227 35.93 36.27 -52.64
C VAL A 227 35.37 35.64 -51.34
N ASN A 228 36.06 34.75 -50.60
CA ASN A 228 37.40 34.76 -49.97
C ASN A 228 37.53 35.74 -48.78
N THR A 229 37.51 35.21 -47.54
CA THR A 229 38.46 35.45 -46.43
C THR A 229 37.85 34.81 -45.16
N ASP A 230 38.33 33.69 -44.62
CA ASP A 230 39.56 33.43 -43.86
C ASP A 230 39.60 34.00 -42.42
N VAL A 231 39.96 33.11 -41.49
CA VAL A 231 40.71 33.30 -40.22
C VAL A 231 39.95 33.54 -38.89
N ASP A 232 39.83 32.43 -38.15
CA ASP A 232 40.38 32.12 -36.80
C ASP A 232 40.23 33.00 -35.54
N THR A 233 40.01 32.25 -34.43
CA THR A 233 40.51 32.42 -33.03
C THR A 233 40.00 33.62 -32.22
N GLU A 234 39.63 33.53 -30.94
CA GLU A 234 39.85 32.58 -29.83
C GLU A 234 38.54 32.31 -29.05
#